data_AF-A0ABD0Q681-F1
#
_entry.id   AF-A0ABD0Q681-F1
#
_cell.length_a   1.000
_cell.length_b   1.000
_cell.length_c   1.000
_cell.angle_alpha   90.00
_cell.angle_beta   90.00
_cell.angle_gamma   90.00
#
_symmetry.space_group_name_H-M   'P 1'
#
loop_
_entity.id
_entity.type
_entity.pdbx_description
1 polymer ?
#
loop_
_entity_poly.entity_id
_entity_poly.type
_entity_poly.pdbx_seq_one_letter_code
_entity_poly.pdbx_strand_id
1 'polypeptide(L)' 'ISLIRNCEKLPVQDHFIVQEYLDKPFLMEGYKFDLRFYILVTSCDPLRVFLYNDGLVRMGTEKYHTPNESNL' A
#
# COMPACT_ATOMS: atom_id res chain seq x y z
N ILE A 1 1.75 10.50 -3.14
CA ILE A 1 1.10 9.31 -3.72
C ILE A 1 -0.25 9.77 -4.24
N SER A 2 -0.47 9.68 -5.54
CA SER A 2 -1.73 10.04 -6.19
C SER A 2 -2.18 8.87 -7.05
N LEU A 3 -3.47 8.82 -7.39
CA LEU A 3 -3.99 7.81 -8.28
C LEU A 3 -4.23 8.43 -9.66
N ILE A 4 -3.78 7.76 -10.71
CA ILE A 4 -4.01 8.19 -12.09
C ILE A 4 -4.65 7.05 -12.87
N ARG A 5 -5.54 7.41 -13.80
CA ARG A 5 -6.14 6.47 -14.74
C ARG A 5 -5.49 6.50 -16.12
N ASN A 6 -4.78 7.59 -16.44
CA ASN A 6 -4.09 7.79 -17.72
C ASN A 6 -2.68 8.35 -17.47
N CYS A 7 -1.68 7.68 -18.04
CA CYS A 7 -0.26 8.03 -17.95
C CYS A 7 0.10 9.35 -18.66
N GLU A 8 -0.73 9.85 -19.58
CA GLU A 8 -0.52 11.14 -20.24
C GLU A 8 -0.56 12.32 -19.26
N LYS A 9 -1.19 12.15 -18.09
CA LYS A 9 -1.23 13.16 -17.02
C LYS A 9 0.05 13.18 -16.17
N LEU A 10 1.01 12.30 -16.44
CA LEU A 10 2.25 12.22 -15.65
C LEU A 10 3.20 13.37 -16.01
N PRO A 11 3.83 14.02 -15.02
CA PRO A 11 4.89 14.98 -15.27
C PRO A 11 6.10 14.27 -15.92
N VAL A 12 6.62 14.84 -17.00
CA VAL A 12 7.67 14.20 -17.83
C VAL A 12 9.05 14.20 -17.18
N GLN A 13 9.28 15.06 -16.18
CA GLN A 13 10.60 15.32 -15.60
C GLN A 13 10.76 14.91 -14.13
N ASP A 14 9.77 14.21 -13.56
CA ASP A 14 9.84 13.76 -12.16
C ASP A 14 10.28 12.31 -12.05
N HIS A 15 11.01 12.00 -10.98
CA HIS A 15 11.37 10.62 -10.64
C HIS A 15 10.27 9.99 -9.77
N PHE A 16 9.43 9.15 -10.38
CA PHE A 16 8.40 8.39 -9.68
C PHE A 16 8.37 6.92 -10.14
N ILE A 17 7.73 6.09 -9.32
CA ILE A 17 7.36 4.72 -9.67
C ILE A 17 5.87 4.72 -10.01
N VAL A 18 5.51 4.09 -11.13
CA VAL A 18 4.11 3.81 -11.48
C VAL A 18 3.81 2.36 -11.10
N GLN A 19 2.73 2.16 -10.37
CA GLN A 19 2.27 0.84 -9.93
C GLN A 19 0.77 0.70 -10.24
N GLU A 20 0.37 -0.49 -10.67
CA GLU A 20 -1.05 -0.84 -10.77
C GLU A 20 -1.73 -0.72 -9.40
N TYR A 21 -2.88 -0.07 -9.36
CA TYR A 21 -3.65 0.08 -8.14
C TYR A 21 -4.60 -1.09 -7.93
N LEU A 22 -4.52 -1.73 -6.77
CA LEU A 22 -5.47 -2.76 -6.36
C LEU A 22 -6.84 -2.12 -6.01
N ASP A 23 -7.78 -2.20 -6.95
CA ASP A 23 -9.11 -1.58 -6.89
C ASP A 23 -10.17 -2.41 -6.11
N LYS A 24 -9.86 -3.67 -5.81
CA LYS A 24 -10.69 -4.59 -5.01
C LYS A 24 -9.92 -5.13 -3.80
N PRO A 25 -9.50 -4.27 -2.85
CA PRO A 25 -8.82 -4.73 -1.65
C PRO A 25 -9.78 -5.51 -0.74
N PHE A 26 -9.23 -6.35 0.12
CA PHE A 26 -10.01 -6.90 1.23
C PHE A 26 -10.38 -5.78 2.20
N LEU A 27 -11.66 -5.74 2.61
CA LEU A 27 -12.20 -4.69 3.46
C LEU A 27 -12.59 -5.28 4.81
N MET A 28 -12.17 -4.63 5.89
CA MET A 28 -12.65 -4.92 7.24
C MET A 28 -13.76 -3.92 7.55
N GLU A 29 -15.00 -4.41 7.65
CA GLU A 29 -16.19 -3.59 7.92
C GLU A 29 -16.41 -2.44 6.91
N GLY A 30 -15.96 -2.64 5.66
CA GLY A 30 -16.04 -1.64 4.59
C GLY A 30 -14.90 -0.64 4.56
N TYR A 31 -13.92 -0.72 5.46
CA TYR A 31 -12.73 0.11 5.48
C TYR A 31 -11.55 -0.60 4.81
N LYS A 32 -10.79 0.12 3.99
CA LYS A 32 -9.48 -0.33 3.50
C LYS A 32 -8.50 -0.29 4.67
N PHE A 33 -7.62 -1.27 4.74
CA PHE A 33 -6.55 -1.28 5.74
C PHE A 33 -5.26 -1.83 5.14
N ASP A 34 -4.17 -1.66 5.88
CA ASP A 34 -2.92 -2.35 5.59
C ASP A 34 -2.37 -3.03 6.86
N LEU A 35 -1.46 -3.98 6.64
CA LEU A 35 -0.81 -4.75 7.69
C LEU A 35 0.65 -4.32 7.82
N ARG A 36 1.06 -3.95 9.03
CA ARG A 36 2.46 -3.74 9.38
C ARG A 36 3.00 -4.96 10.10
N PHE A 37 3.84 -5.71 9.41
CA PHE A 37 4.68 -6.75 10.02
C PHE A 37 6.00 -6.17 10.50
N TYR A 38 6.57 -6.77 11.55
CA TYR A 38 7.90 -6.44 12.05
C TYR A 38 8.86 -7.59 11.77
N ILE A 39 9.97 -7.29 11.10
CA ILE A 39 11.01 -8.25 10.74
C ILE A 39 12.31 -7.83 11.44
N LEU A 40 12.95 -8.77 12.14
CA LEU A 40 14.27 -8.61 12.73
C LEU A 40 15.30 -9.38 11.89
N VAL A 41 16.27 -8.66 11.33
CA VAL A 41 17.43 -9.26 10.66
C VAL A 41 18.61 -9.17 11.63
N THR A 42 19.17 -10.31 12.03
CA THR A 42 20.28 -10.35 13.01
C THR A 42 21.64 -10.67 12.38
N SER A 43 21.64 -11.18 11.16
CA SER A 43 22.85 -11.55 10.44
C SER A 43 22.57 -11.55 8.94
N CYS A 44 23.54 -11.12 8.14
CA CYS A 44 23.49 -11.18 6.68
C CYS A 44 24.32 -12.33 6.10
N ASP A 45 25.30 -12.86 6.84
CA ASP A 45 26.12 -14.01 6.44
C ASP A 45 26.58 -14.81 7.70
N PRO A 46 25.92 -15.93 8.04
CA PRO A 46 24.76 -16.50 7.35
C PRO A 46 23.51 -15.64 7.58
N LEU A 47 22.63 -15.54 6.59
CA LEU A 47 21.39 -14.78 6.71
C LEU A 47 20.50 -15.32 7.84
N ARG A 48 20.09 -14.45 8.77
CA ARG A 48 19.13 -14.77 9.85
C ARG A 48 18.05 -13.70 9.92
N VAL A 49 16.81 -14.11 9.72
CA VAL A 49 15.61 -13.25 9.64
C VAL A 49 14.51 -13.84 10.52
N PHE A 50 13.87 -13.01 11.33
CA PHE A 50 12.79 -13.38 12.25
C PHE A 50 11.57 -12.51 11.99
N LEU A 51 10.38 -13.12 11.96
CA LEU A 51 9.10 -12.43 11.93
C LEU A 51 8.57 -12.33 13.36
N TYR A 52 8.18 -11.13 13.79
CA TYR A 52 7.50 -10.95 15.07
C TYR A 52 6.05 -11.45 14.98
N ASN A 53 5.57 -12.14 16.02
CA ASN A 53 4.23 -12.77 16.03
C ASN A 53 3.08 -11.79 16.31
N ASP A 54 3.34 -10.49 16.20
CA ASP A 54 2.33 -9.44 16.32
C ASP A 54 2.64 -8.33 15.32
N GLY A 55 1.65 -7.48 15.05
CA GLY A 55 1.72 -6.43 14.05
C GLY A 55 0.69 -5.35 14.29
N LEU A 56 0.56 -4.43 13.34
CA LEU A 56 -0.49 -3.41 13.39
C LEU A 56 -1.41 -3.54 12.18
N VAL A 57 -2.71 -3.44 12.43
CA VAL A 57 -3.71 -3.21 11.40
C VAL A 57 -3.98 -1.71 11.36
N ARG A 58 -3.66 -1.07 10.24
CA ARG A 58 -3.88 0.38 10.05
C ARG A 58 -5.13 0.59 9.21
N MET A 59 -6.23 0.92 9.88
CA MET A 59 -7.53 1.16 9.25
C MET A 59 -7.57 2.53 8.57
N GLY A 60 -8.27 2.59 7.43
CA GLY A 60 -8.63 3.85 6.79
C GLY A 60 -9.62 4.64 7.66
N THR A 61 -9.59 5.96 7.52
CA THR A 61 -10.49 6.87 8.26
C THR A 61 -11.90 6.95 7.66
N GLU A 62 -12.05 6.55 6.39
CA GLU A 62 -13.31 6.57 5.65
C GLU A 62 -13.56 5.21 4.99
N LYS A 63 -14.83 4.91 4.71
CA LYS A 63 -15.20 3.68 3.99
C LYS A 63 -14.62 3.68 2.59
N TYR A 64 -14.21 2.51 2.13
CA TYR A 64 -13.62 2.36 0.82
C TYR A 64 -14.67 2.52 -0.28
N HIS A 65 -14.36 3.39 -1.24
CA HIS A 65 -15.08 3.50 -2.50
C HIS A 65 -14.13 3.22 -3.65
N THR A 66 -14.58 2.44 -4.63
CA THR A 66 -13.79 2.13 -5.83
C THR A 66 -13.36 3.42 -6.55
N PRO A 67 -12.13 3.47 -7.10
CA PRO A 67 -11.63 4.64 -7.81
C PRO A 67 -12.54 5.11 -8.95
N ASN A 68 -12.87 6.39 -8.96
CA ASN A 68 -13.66 7.10 -9.95
C ASN A 68 -13.19 8.58 -10.00
N GLU A 69 -13.70 9.38 -10.94
CA GLU A 69 -13.21 10.76 -11.14
C GLU A 69 -13.27 11.66 -9.90
N SER A 70 -14.12 11.38 -8.91
CA SER A 70 -14.23 12.19 -7.69
C SER A 70 -13.22 11.84 -6.60
N ASN A 71 -12.49 10.73 -6.72
CA ASN A 71 -11.55 10.24 -5.70
C ASN A 71 -10.19 9.74 -6.27
N LEU A 72 -9.86 10.17 -7.49
CA LEU A 72 -8.53 10.00 -8.10
C LEU A 72 -7.55 11.07 -7.60
#